data_AF-A0A971U606-F1
#
_entry.id   AF-A0A971U606-F1
#
_cell.length_a   1.000
_cell.length_b   1.000
_cell.length_c   1.000
_cell.angle_alpha   90.00
_cell.angle_beta   90.00
_cell.angle_gamma   90.00
#
_symmetry.space_group_name_H-M   'P 1'
#
loop_
_entity.id
_entity.type
_entity.pdbx_description
1 polymer ?
#
loop_
_entity_poly.entity_id
_entity_poly.type
_entity_poly.pdbx_seq_one_letter_code
_entity_poly.pdbx_strand_id
1 'polypeptide(L)'
;MTIAYTDPNRRHDFVLLFEVTDGNPNGDPDAGNLPRIDPETMQGLVTDVALKRKVRNYVDALRGEESRFKIYVQSEEALNTLHRRAYDALGIKPKGTREDRGNVRRARAWMCQNFYD
;
A
#
# COMPACT_ATOMS: atom_id res chain seq x y z
N MET A 1 20.63 -0.05 21.33
CA MET A 1 19.64 -0.32 20.27
C MET A 1 19.18 -1.75 20.40
N THR A 2 17.88 -1.98 20.58
CA THR A 2 17.29 -3.32 20.55
C THR A 2 17.38 -3.85 19.13
N ILE A 3 17.81 -5.10 18.94
CA ILE A 3 17.84 -5.74 17.61
C ILE A 3 16.40 -5.87 17.13
N ALA A 4 16.09 -5.34 15.95
CA ALA A 4 14.77 -5.49 15.36
C ALA A 4 14.54 -6.98 15.05
N TYR A 5 13.46 -7.56 15.59
CA TYR A 5 13.07 -8.93 15.32
C TYR A 5 12.22 -8.99 14.04
N THR A 6 12.79 -9.50 12.96
CA THR A 6 12.17 -9.42 11.62
C THR A 6 12.01 -10.77 10.92
N ASP A 7 11.88 -11.88 11.66
CA ASP A 7 11.67 -13.22 11.07
C ASP A 7 10.28 -13.31 10.41
N PRO A 8 10.19 -13.41 9.06
CA PRO A 8 8.90 -13.44 8.37
C PRO A 8 8.14 -14.77 8.59
N ASN A 9 8.75 -15.80 9.16
CA ASN A 9 8.10 -17.09 9.44
C ASN A 9 7.35 -17.11 10.77
N ARG A 10 7.28 -15.97 11.45
CA ARG A 10 6.66 -15.81 12.76
C ARG A 10 5.56 -14.77 12.68
N ARG A 11 4.52 -14.97 13.48
CA ARG A 11 3.49 -13.96 13.66
C ARG A 11 4.08 -12.81 14.48
N HIS A 12 3.84 -11.59 14.01
CA HIS A 12 4.17 -10.36 14.73
C HIS A 12 2.88 -9.61 15.01
N ASP A 13 2.69 -9.23 16.27
CA ASP A 13 1.66 -8.31 16.69
C ASP A 13 2.35 -7.06 17.24
N PHE A 14 1.80 -5.88 16.98
CA PHE A 14 2.37 -4.62 17.43
C PHE A 14 1.28 -3.62 17.79
N VAL A 15 1.60 -2.71 18.70
CA VAL A 15 0.79 -1.54 19.02
C VAL A 15 1.57 -0.31 18.59
N LEU A 16 0.96 0.52 17.74
CA LEU A 16 1.52 1.80 17.34
C LEU A 16 0.80 2.90 18.13
N LEU A 17 1.55 3.58 18.99
CA LEU A 17 1.10 4.80 19.67
C LEU A 17 1.69 6.01 18.94
N PHE A 18 0.85 6.96 18.58
CA PHE A 18 1.26 8.23 18.00
C PHE A 18 0.33 9.33 18.50
N GLU A 19 0.83 10.56 18.53
CA GLU A 19 0.07 11.75 18.90
C GLU A 19 0.04 12.76 17.75
N VAL A 20 -0.90 13.69 17.84
CA VAL A 20 -1.00 14.85 16.94
C VAL A 20 -1.30 16.07 17.80
N THR A 21 -0.59 17.16 17.55
CA THR A 21 -0.79 18.44 18.22
C THR A 21 -1.19 19.47 17.17
N ASP A 22 -2.26 20.20 17.41
CA ASP A 22 -2.77 21.27 16.52
C ASP A 22 -2.92 20.84 15.05
N GLY A 23 -3.38 19.61 14.82
CA GLY A 23 -3.47 19.02 13.48
C GLY A 23 -4.65 18.09 13.29
N ASN A 24 -4.89 17.72 12.02
CA ASN A 24 -5.91 16.76 11.64
C ASN A 24 -5.27 15.45 11.14
N PRO A 25 -5.28 14.36 11.93
CA PRO A 25 -4.58 13.14 11.59
C PRO A 25 -5.26 12.34 10.46
N ASN A 26 -6.58 12.44 10.35
CA ASN A 26 -7.39 11.83 9.31
C ASN A 26 -8.73 12.57 9.16
N GLY A 27 -8.85 13.35 8.09
CA GLY A 27 -10.09 14.06 7.76
C GLY A 27 -11.21 13.13 7.26
N ASP A 28 -12.44 13.53 7.53
CA ASP A 28 -13.66 12.91 7.05
C ASP A 28 -14.21 13.64 5.80
N PRO A 29 -14.25 13.01 4.62
CA PRO A 29 -14.80 13.62 3.41
C PRO A 29 -16.29 13.94 3.52
N ASP A 30 -17.05 13.22 4.36
CA ASP A 30 -18.49 13.41 4.52
C ASP A 30 -18.81 14.48 5.59
N ALA A 31 -17.85 14.81 6.45
CA ALA A 31 -17.98 15.85 7.47
C ALA A 31 -17.08 17.07 7.19
N GLY A 32 -16.94 17.46 5.92
CA GLY A 32 -16.25 18.69 5.55
C GLY A 32 -14.76 18.72 5.94
N ASN A 33 -14.10 17.56 5.91
CA ASN A 33 -12.70 17.35 6.30
C ASN A 33 -12.41 17.59 7.80
N LEU A 34 -13.41 17.57 8.68
CA LEU A 34 -13.20 17.49 10.12
C LEU A 34 -12.48 16.19 10.50
N PRO A 35 -11.77 16.12 11.65
CA PRO A 35 -11.22 14.86 12.14
C PRO A 35 -12.32 13.80 12.24
N ARG A 36 -12.03 12.58 11.79
CA ARG A 36 -12.96 11.45 11.92
C ARG A 36 -13.19 11.12 13.39
N ILE A 37 -14.44 10.81 13.72
CA ILE A 37 -14.89 10.45 15.07
C ILE A 37 -15.72 9.17 14.96
N ASP A 38 -15.51 8.24 15.88
CA ASP A 38 -16.40 7.10 16.06
C ASP A 38 -17.73 7.57 16.69
N PRO A 39 -18.89 7.35 16.04
CA PRO A 39 -20.17 7.88 16.50
C PRO A 39 -20.69 7.23 17.78
N GLU A 40 -20.21 6.04 18.15
CA GLU A 40 -20.66 5.34 19.36
C GLU A 40 -19.84 5.75 20.58
N THR A 41 -18.51 5.90 20.41
CA THR A 41 -17.58 6.16 21.52
C THR A 41 -17.13 7.61 21.62
N MET A 42 -17.36 8.41 20.58
CA MET A 42 -16.90 9.79 20.42
C MET A 42 -15.36 9.94 20.44
N GLN A 43 -14.62 8.85 20.25
CA GLN A 43 -13.17 8.88 20.13
C GLN A 43 -12.74 9.25 18.71
N GLY A 44 -11.60 9.94 18.61
CA GLY A 44 -10.98 10.21 17.31
C GLY A 44 -10.60 8.91 16.60
N LEU A 45 -10.88 8.83 15.31
CA LEU A 45 -10.64 7.64 14.49
C LEU A 45 -9.61 7.93 13.40
N VAL A 46 -8.63 7.04 13.25
CA VAL A 46 -7.73 7.04 12.10
C VAL A 46 -7.89 5.72 11.39
N THR A 47 -8.35 5.78 10.14
CA THR A 47 -8.61 4.59 9.33
C THR A 47 -7.33 3.83 9.02
N ASP A 48 -7.45 2.52 8.88
CA ASP A 48 -6.34 1.65 8.49
C ASP A 48 -5.77 2.05 7.12
N VAL A 49 -6.63 2.45 6.17
CA VAL A 49 -6.21 2.95 4.85
C VAL A 49 -5.37 4.22 4.93
N ALA A 50 -5.65 5.13 5.88
CA ALA A 50 -4.84 6.34 6.10
C ALA A 50 -3.43 5.98 6.60
N LEU A 51 -3.32 5.05 7.56
CA LEU A 51 -2.03 4.57 8.07
C LEU A 51 -1.25 3.81 6.97
N LYS A 52 -1.91 2.91 6.24
CA LYS A 52 -1.30 2.17 5.13
C LYS A 52 -0.78 3.13 4.05
N ARG A 53 -1.47 4.23 3.76
CA ARG A 53 -0.98 5.27 2.82
C ARG A 53 0.29 5.95 3.35
N LYS A 54 0.35 6.30 4.64
CA LYS A 54 1.56 6.88 5.24
C LYS A 54 2.76 5.94 5.16
N VAL A 55 2.56 4.64 5.42
CA VAL A 55 3.61 3.61 5.28
C VAL A 55 4.10 3.51 3.84
N ARG A 56 3.19 3.44 2.85
CA ARG A 56 3.55 3.43 1.42
C ARG A 56 4.36 4.66 1.02
N ASN A 57 3.88 5.85 1.39
CA ASN A 57 4.57 7.11 1.07
C ASN A 57 5.97 7.16 1.69
N TYR A 58 6.14 6.64 2.90
CA TYR A 58 7.45 6.56 3.55
C TYR A 58 8.42 5.64 2.79
N VAL A 59 7.95 4.45 2.36
CA VAL A 59 8.77 3.52 1.58
C VAL A 59 9.14 4.12 0.23
N ASP A 60 8.20 4.73 -0.47
CA ASP A 60 8.42 5.36 -1.77
C ASP A 60 9.39 6.55 -1.66
N ALA A 61 9.24 7.40 -0.65
CA ALA A 61 10.14 8.54 -0.44
C ALA A 61 11.60 8.13 -0.16
N LEU A 62 11.82 6.98 0.50
CA LEU A 62 13.17 6.52 0.85
C LEU A 62 13.79 5.58 -0.19
N ARG A 63 12.99 4.76 -0.86
CA ARG A 63 13.46 3.64 -1.68
C ARG A 63 12.75 3.53 -3.02
N GLY A 64 11.92 4.50 -3.38
CA GLY A 64 11.08 4.46 -4.57
C GLY A 64 11.85 4.28 -5.86
N GLU A 65 13.13 4.65 -5.96
CA GLU A 65 13.93 4.41 -7.17
C GLU A 65 14.28 2.93 -7.40
N GLU A 66 14.28 2.11 -6.34
CA GLU A 66 14.55 0.69 -6.45
C GLU A 66 13.31 -0.06 -6.96
N SER A 67 13.46 -0.87 -8.01
CA SER A 67 12.33 -1.58 -8.62
C SER A 67 11.53 -2.43 -7.61
N ARG A 68 12.17 -2.96 -6.57
CA ARG A 68 11.52 -3.76 -5.52
C ARG A 68 10.60 -2.94 -4.58
N PHE A 69 10.85 -1.63 -4.45
CA PHE A 69 10.19 -0.76 -3.46
C PHE A 69 9.27 0.28 -4.09
N LYS A 70 9.03 0.20 -5.41
CA LYS A 70 7.94 0.94 -6.04
C LYS A 70 6.61 0.59 -5.35
N ILE A 71 5.66 1.51 -5.37
CA ILE A 71 4.32 1.30 -4.81
C ILE A 71 3.28 1.11 -5.93
N TYR A 72 2.34 0.20 -5.72
CA TYR A 72 1.28 -0.16 -6.66
C TYR A 72 0.09 0.79 -6.54
N VAL A 73 -0.32 1.13 -5.32
CA VAL A 73 -1.44 2.06 -5.09
C VAL A 73 -0.92 3.50 -5.01
N GLN A 74 -0.81 4.14 -6.18
CA GLN A 74 -0.34 5.52 -6.33
C GLN A 74 -1.43 6.45 -6.87
N SER A 75 -1.17 7.75 -6.80
CA SER A 75 -2.00 8.75 -7.45
C SER A 75 -1.68 8.77 -8.96
N GLU A 76 -2.63 9.22 -9.78
CA GLU A 76 -2.42 9.61 -11.19
C GLU A 76 -2.14 8.49 -12.21
N GLU A 77 -1.74 7.28 -11.80
CA GLU A 77 -1.55 6.16 -12.74
C GLU A 77 -2.64 5.08 -12.59
N ALA A 78 -3.24 4.68 -13.71
CA ALA A 78 -4.21 3.59 -13.73
C ALA A 78 -3.54 2.23 -13.48
N LEU A 79 -4.17 1.38 -12.66
CA LEU A 79 -3.65 0.04 -12.32
C LEU A 79 -3.40 -0.85 -13.55
N ASN A 80 -4.21 -0.70 -14.60
CA ASN A 80 -4.03 -1.44 -15.85
C ASN A 80 -2.70 -1.10 -16.55
N THR A 81 -2.18 0.12 -16.38
CA THR A 81 -0.86 0.52 -16.87
C THR A 81 0.24 -0.24 -16.12
N LEU A 82 0.11 -0.35 -14.80
CA LEU A 82 1.03 -1.10 -13.96
C LEU A 82 0.99 -2.61 -14.26
N HIS A 83 -0.18 -3.18 -14.55
CA HIS A 83 -0.27 -4.57 -15.00
C HIS A 83 0.50 -4.79 -16.29
N ARG A 84 0.38 -3.86 -17.25
CA ARG A 84 1.05 -3.96 -18.55
C ARG A 84 2.57 -4.04 -18.40
N ARG A 85 3.16 -3.30 -17.45
CA ARG A 85 4.60 -3.39 -17.13
C ARG A 85 5.05 -4.82 -16.82
N ALA A 86 4.24 -5.60 -16.09
CA ALA A 86 4.56 -6.99 -15.80
C ALA A 86 4.50 -7.88 -17.05
N TYR A 87 3.47 -7.69 -17.89
CA TYR A 87 3.34 -8.43 -19.16
C TYR A 87 4.50 -8.12 -20.12
N ASP A 88 4.85 -6.84 -20.26
CA ASP A 88 5.96 -6.38 -21.09
C ASP A 88 7.29 -6.92 -20.59
N ALA A 89 7.57 -6.84 -19.28
CA ALA A 89 8.78 -7.36 -18.67
C ALA A 89 8.93 -8.90 -18.82
N LEU A 90 7.81 -9.62 -18.89
CA LEU A 90 7.78 -11.07 -19.07
C LEU A 90 7.71 -11.51 -20.55
N GLY A 91 7.59 -10.56 -21.49
CA GLY A 91 7.42 -10.85 -22.91
C GLY A 91 6.10 -11.55 -23.25
N ILE A 92 5.06 -11.35 -22.44
CA ILE A 92 3.74 -11.99 -22.60
C ILE A 92 2.78 -11.00 -23.26
N LYS A 93 2.13 -11.39 -24.36
CA LYS A 93 1.06 -10.57 -24.95
C LYS A 93 -0.26 -10.76 -24.19
N PRO A 94 -0.85 -9.70 -23.62
CA PRO A 94 -2.09 -9.82 -22.85
C PRO A 94 -3.29 -10.15 -23.75
N LYS A 95 -4.15 -11.07 -23.30
CA LYS A 95 -5.39 -11.51 -23.97
C LYS A 95 -6.67 -10.95 -23.33
N GLY A 96 -6.54 -9.95 -22.46
CA GLY A 96 -7.68 -9.35 -21.76
C GLY A 96 -8.29 -10.28 -20.71
N THR A 97 -9.63 -10.38 -20.66
CA THR A 97 -10.36 -11.11 -19.61
C THR A 97 -10.24 -12.63 -19.70
N ARG A 98 -9.76 -13.17 -20.82
CA ARG A 98 -9.53 -14.62 -21.04
C ARG A 98 -8.04 -14.96 -21.06
N GLU A 99 -7.28 -14.42 -20.10
CA GLU A 99 -5.86 -14.70 -19.99
C GLU A 99 -5.59 -16.11 -19.44
N ASP A 100 -4.48 -16.70 -19.87
CA ASP A 100 -4.03 -17.99 -19.34
C ASP A 100 -3.69 -17.87 -17.85
N ARG A 101 -4.14 -18.84 -17.04
CA ARG A 101 -3.90 -18.84 -15.59
C ARG A 101 -2.42 -18.90 -15.25
N GLY A 102 -1.60 -19.54 -16.09
CA GLY A 102 -0.14 -19.57 -15.94
C GLY A 102 0.47 -18.18 -16.13
N ASN A 103 0.07 -17.47 -17.18
CA ASN A 103 0.48 -16.09 -17.43
C ASN A 103 0.07 -15.15 -16.28
N VAL A 104 -1.17 -15.25 -15.80
CA VAL A 104 -1.64 -14.46 -14.66
C VAL A 104 -0.79 -14.71 -13.41
N ARG A 105 -0.45 -15.98 -13.12
CA ARG A 105 0.43 -16.31 -11.97
C ARG A 105 1.82 -15.73 -12.12
N ARG A 106 2.42 -15.80 -13.32
CA ARG A 106 3.75 -15.24 -13.60
C ARG A 106 3.75 -13.71 -13.46
N ALA A 107 2.75 -13.04 -14.05
CA ALA A 107 2.59 -11.60 -13.92
C ALA A 107 2.40 -11.19 -12.45
N ARG A 108 1.55 -11.90 -11.70
CA ARG A 108 1.36 -11.65 -10.26
C ARG A 108 2.67 -11.83 -9.47
N ALA A 109 3.42 -12.90 -9.72
CA ALA A 109 4.69 -13.11 -9.05
C ALA A 109 5.69 -11.98 -9.34
N TRP A 110 5.76 -11.53 -10.59
CA TRP A 110 6.58 -10.38 -10.97
C TRP A 110 6.11 -9.10 -10.25
N MET A 111 4.81 -8.84 -10.21
CA MET A 111 4.25 -7.68 -9.48
C MET A 111 4.64 -7.71 -8.00
N CYS A 112 4.49 -8.85 -7.31
CA CYS A 112 4.90 -8.99 -5.90
C CYS A 112 6.41 -8.84 -5.67
N GLN A 113 7.24 -9.00 -6.69
CA GLN A 113 8.69 -8.77 -6.61
C GLN A 113 9.08 -7.30 -6.85
N ASN A 114 8.21 -6.53 -7.51
CA ASN A 114 8.47 -5.17 -7.99
C ASN A 114 7.54 -4.11 -7.38
N PHE A 115 6.64 -4.51 -6.49
CA PHE A 115 5.80 -3.60 -5.73
C PHE A 115 5.82 -4.00 -4.26
N TYR A 116 5.99 -3.01 -3.39
CA TYR A 116 6.08 -3.22 -1.96
C TYR A 116 4.73 -3.58 -1.31
N ASP A 117 3.65 -2.93 -1.75
CA ASP A 117 2.29 -3.06 -1.22
C ASP A 117 1.38 -3.99 -2.04
#